data_AF-A0A5E4K881-F1
#
_entry.id   AF-A0A5E4K881-F1
#
_cell.length_a   1.000
_cell.length_b   1.000
_cell.length_c   1.000
_cell.angle_alpha   90.00
_cell.angle_beta   90.00
_cell.angle_gamma   90.00
#
_symmetry.space_group_name_H-M   'P 1'
#
loop_
_entity.id
_entity.type
_entity.pdbx_description
1 polymer ?
#
loop_
_entity_poly.entity_id
_entity_poly.type
_entity_poly.pdbx_seq_one_letter_code
_entity_poly.pdbx_strand_id
1 'polypeptide(L)'
;MIHILEGTIFIDDVEGFLDKIKKISKEKNITIQALDADKLAGKEHIRFAVEKAMNSFKAGTNIANDLAKEIMLYTAGTRQISKAMRLGIHKGENNIALVAVGEETDLSAFNEIKPGQVIEYNESKREAIMKVFNITREEIEAVEEEKISELVLERVALVDVIK
;
A
#
# COMPACT_ATOMS: atom_id res chain seq x y z
N MET A 1 3.42 -10.77 12.40
CA MET A 1 4.49 -9.79 12.11
C MET A 1 4.18 -9.07 10.81
N ILE A 2 4.75 -7.87 10.62
CA ILE A 2 4.66 -7.11 9.37
C ILE A 2 6.09 -6.94 8.84
N HIS A 3 6.32 -7.35 7.59
CA HIS A 3 7.57 -7.13 6.88
C HIS A 3 7.30 -6.37 5.59
N ILE A 4 8.21 -5.47 5.22
CA ILE A 4 8.08 -4.65 4.02
C ILE A 4 9.38 -4.77 3.23
N LEU A 5 9.28 -5.24 1.99
CA LEU A 5 10.35 -5.21 1.00
C LEU A 5 10.08 -4.05 0.05
N GLU A 6 11.08 -3.21 -0.17
CA GLU A 6 11.00 -2.06 -1.08
C GLU A 6 12.13 -2.09 -2.11
N GLY A 7 11.81 -1.66 -3.33
CA GLY A 7 12.80 -1.62 -4.39
C GLY A 7 12.21 -1.32 -5.76
N THR A 8 12.99 -1.63 -6.79
CA THR A 8 12.60 -1.45 -8.18
C THR A 8 12.46 -2.78 -8.90
N ILE A 9 11.49 -2.88 -9.80
CA ILE A 9 11.25 -4.07 -10.61
C ILE A 9 10.70 -3.67 -11.98
N PHE A 10 11.05 -4.43 -13.02
CA PHE A 10 10.37 -4.37 -14.31
C PHE A 10 9.39 -5.55 -14.42
N ILE A 11 8.12 -5.27 -14.69
CA ILE A 11 7.05 -6.27 -14.80
C ILE A 11 6.54 -6.28 -16.23
N ASP A 12 6.78 -7.36 -16.97
CA ASP A 12 6.28 -7.56 -18.34
C ASP A 12 4.87 -8.19 -18.37
N ASP A 13 4.62 -9.09 -17.41
CA ASP A 13 3.36 -9.78 -17.15
C ASP A 13 2.90 -9.54 -15.69
N VAL A 14 1.90 -8.67 -15.55
CA VAL A 14 1.31 -8.34 -14.24
C VAL A 14 0.56 -9.53 -13.67
N GLU A 15 -0.14 -10.30 -14.50
CA GLU A 15 -0.93 -11.45 -14.02
C GLU A 15 -0.01 -12.54 -13.48
N GLY A 16 1.06 -12.87 -14.22
CA GLY A 16 2.09 -13.81 -13.78
C GLY A 16 2.76 -13.41 -12.46
N PHE A 17 3.07 -12.11 -12.28
CA PHE A 17 3.63 -11.62 -11.02
C PHE A 17 2.64 -11.72 -9.85
N LEU A 18 1.36 -11.37 -10.08
CA LEU A 18 0.30 -11.53 -9.08
C LEU A 18 0.07 -13.01 -8.72
N ASP A 19 0.18 -13.91 -9.68
CA ASP A 19 0.04 -15.35 -9.42
C ASP A 19 1.22 -15.92 -8.62
N LYS A 20 2.44 -15.44 -8.87
CA LYS A 20 3.61 -15.72 -8.01
C LYS A 20 3.34 -15.28 -6.56
N ILE A 21 2.82 -14.07 -6.36
CA ILE A 21 2.44 -13.56 -5.04
C ILE A 21 1.43 -14.51 -4.37
N LYS A 22 0.32 -14.85 -5.05
CA LYS A 22 -0.72 -15.73 -4.52
C LYS A 22 -0.16 -17.10 -4.13
N LYS A 23 0.73 -17.67 -4.95
CA LYS A 23 1.36 -18.97 -4.68
C LYS A 23 2.16 -18.93 -3.39
N ILE A 24 3.05 -17.94 -3.24
CA ILE A 24 3.90 -17.80 -2.04
C ILE A 24 3.05 -17.50 -0.80
N SER A 25 2.06 -16.62 -0.92
CA SER A 25 1.10 -16.33 0.16
C SER A 25 0.42 -17.60 0.67
N LYS A 26 -0.02 -18.46 -0.24
CA LYS A 26 -0.67 -19.73 0.12
C LYS A 26 0.31 -20.73 0.73
N GLU A 27 1.50 -20.88 0.15
CA GLU A 27 2.53 -21.82 0.62
C GLU A 27 3.01 -21.49 2.04
N LYS A 28 3.21 -20.21 2.34
CA LYS A 28 3.67 -19.73 3.65
C LYS A 28 2.52 -19.39 4.62
N ASN A 29 1.27 -19.51 4.19
CA ASN A 29 0.08 -19.08 4.94
C ASN A 29 0.20 -17.63 5.47
N ILE A 30 0.65 -16.72 4.61
CA ILE A 30 0.79 -15.28 4.88
C ILE A 30 0.00 -14.46 3.86
N THR A 31 -0.33 -13.23 4.24
CA THR A 31 -0.87 -12.25 3.28
C THR A 31 0.29 -11.46 2.67
N ILE A 32 0.32 -11.33 1.35
CA ILE A 32 1.27 -10.45 0.65
C ILE A 32 0.46 -9.49 -0.23
N GLN A 33 0.73 -8.20 -0.11
CA GLN A 33 0.13 -7.16 -0.94
C GLN A 33 1.23 -6.38 -1.66
N ALA A 34 1.12 -6.26 -2.98
CA ALA A 34 1.99 -5.41 -3.79
C ALA A 34 1.37 -4.02 -3.97
N LEU A 35 2.18 -2.99 -3.79
CA LEU A 35 1.79 -1.59 -3.89
C LEU A 35 2.81 -0.82 -4.73
N ASP A 36 2.32 0.12 -5.52
CA ASP A 36 3.13 1.13 -6.19
C ASP A 36 3.63 2.16 -5.17
N ALA A 37 4.94 2.17 -4.93
CA ALA A 37 5.60 2.98 -3.93
C ALA A 37 5.67 4.48 -4.30
N ASP A 38 5.43 4.84 -5.58
CA ASP A 38 5.31 6.25 -6.00
C ASP A 38 4.04 6.92 -5.48
N LYS A 39 3.11 6.13 -4.94
CA LYS A 39 1.85 6.60 -4.36
C LYS A 39 1.78 6.39 -2.85
N LEU A 40 2.92 6.11 -2.20
CA LEU A 40 3.03 5.92 -0.76
C LEU A 40 3.77 7.08 -0.11
N ALA A 41 3.29 7.49 1.07
CA ALA A 41 3.86 8.57 1.88
C ALA A 41 4.69 8.06 3.07
N GLY A 42 5.52 7.03 2.88
CA GLY A 42 6.41 6.51 3.93
C GLY A 42 5.98 5.22 4.60
N LYS A 43 6.88 4.66 5.43
CA LYS A 43 6.66 3.37 6.10
C LYS A 43 5.59 3.41 7.18
N GLU A 44 5.44 4.53 7.87
CA GLU A 44 4.38 4.70 8.88
C GLU A 44 2.99 4.63 8.26
N HIS A 45 2.81 5.25 7.08
CA HIS A 45 1.59 5.12 6.29
C HIS A 45 1.20 3.65 6.04
N ILE A 46 2.15 2.84 5.56
CA ILE A 46 1.89 1.42 5.29
C ILE A 46 1.57 0.65 6.58
N ARG A 47 2.38 0.83 7.63
CA ARG A 47 2.19 0.11 8.90
C ARG A 47 0.83 0.44 9.52
N PHE A 48 0.48 1.72 9.56
CA PHE A 48 -0.79 2.17 10.11
C PHE A 48 -1.99 1.60 9.31
N ALA A 49 -1.90 1.59 7.98
CA ALA A 49 -2.91 0.97 7.13
C ALA A 49 -3.06 -0.55 7.38
N VAL A 50 -1.94 -1.26 7.51
CA VAL A 50 -1.96 -2.70 7.80
C VAL A 50 -2.58 -2.99 9.16
N GLU A 51 -2.23 -2.21 10.19
CA GLU A 51 -2.81 -2.36 11.53
C GLU A 51 -4.32 -2.13 11.52
N LYS A 52 -4.78 -1.10 10.81
CA LYS A 52 -6.22 -0.82 10.65
C LYS A 52 -6.94 -1.94 9.91
N ALA A 53 -6.38 -2.46 8.83
CA ALA A 53 -6.91 -3.61 8.10
C ALA A 53 -6.98 -4.88 8.97
N MET A 54 -5.94 -5.18 9.74
CA MET A 54 -5.93 -6.32 10.64
C MET A 54 -6.98 -6.17 11.75
N ASN A 55 -7.14 -4.96 12.28
CA ASN A 55 -8.13 -4.67 13.32
C ASN A 55 -9.57 -4.78 12.79
N SER A 56 -9.84 -4.31 11.56
CA SER A 56 -11.17 -4.44 10.95
C SER A 56 -11.55 -5.91 10.73
N PHE A 57 -10.59 -6.75 10.31
CA PHE A 57 -10.79 -8.20 10.18
C PHE A 57 -11.08 -8.88 11.52
N LYS A 58 -10.31 -8.55 12.56
CA LYS A 58 -10.53 -9.09 13.92
C LYS A 58 -11.88 -8.67 14.49
N ALA A 59 -12.34 -7.47 14.17
CA ALA A 59 -13.62 -6.93 14.62
C ALA A 59 -14.82 -7.36 13.75
N GLY A 60 -14.59 -7.99 12.59
CA GLY A 60 -15.65 -8.33 11.63
C GLY A 60 -16.29 -7.11 10.97
N THR A 61 -15.61 -5.95 10.96
CA THR A 61 -16.08 -4.70 10.36
C THR A 61 -15.38 -4.42 9.02
N ASN A 62 -14.67 -5.40 8.49
CA ASN A 62 -13.90 -5.30 7.25
C ASN A 62 -14.79 -4.97 6.04
N ILE A 63 -14.20 -4.29 5.07
CA ILE A 63 -14.87 -3.84 3.85
C ILE A 63 -14.74 -4.88 2.75
N ALA A 64 -13.54 -5.45 2.61
CA ALA A 64 -13.17 -6.45 1.62
C ALA A 64 -13.25 -7.88 2.18
N ASN A 65 -13.34 -8.85 1.28
CA ASN A 65 -13.47 -10.26 1.63
C ASN A 65 -12.14 -10.99 1.90
N ASP A 66 -11.00 -10.33 1.71
CA ASP A 66 -9.67 -10.84 2.05
C ASP A 66 -8.77 -9.71 2.56
N LEU A 67 -7.78 -10.08 3.38
CA LEU A 67 -6.93 -9.13 4.07
C LEU A 67 -6.02 -8.33 3.12
N ALA A 68 -5.61 -8.89 1.98
CA ALA A 68 -4.77 -8.19 1.01
C ALA A 68 -5.51 -6.98 0.41
N LYS A 69 -6.77 -7.19 -0.02
CA LYS A 69 -7.64 -6.12 -0.48
C LYS A 69 -7.95 -5.10 0.61
N GLU A 70 -8.15 -5.56 1.84
CA GLU A 70 -8.41 -4.65 2.96
C GLU A 70 -7.21 -3.74 3.25
N ILE A 71 -6.00 -4.31 3.26
CA ILE A 71 -4.75 -3.53 3.36
C ILE A 71 -4.74 -2.47 2.24
N MET A 72 -5.04 -2.86 1.00
CA MET A 72 -5.07 -1.91 -0.13
C MET A 72 -6.11 -0.78 0.06
N LEU A 73 -7.29 -1.07 0.62
CA LEU A 73 -8.31 -0.06 0.92
C LEU A 73 -7.84 0.94 1.98
N TYR A 74 -7.28 0.45 3.09
CA TYR A 74 -6.74 1.33 4.14
C TYR A 74 -5.53 2.12 3.65
N THR A 75 -4.61 1.50 2.90
CA THR A 75 -3.47 2.22 2.31
C THR A 75 -3.96 3.29 1.34
N ALA A 76 -5.03 3.07 0.61
CA ALA A 76 -5.61 4.09 -0.27
C ALA A 76 -6.46 5.14 0.47
N GLY A 77 -6.65 5.02 1.79
CA GLY A 77 -7.51 5.91 2.57
C GLY A 77 -8.95 5.94 2.06
N THR A 78 -9.47 4.83 1.53
CA THR A 78 -10.79 4.81 0.90
C THR A 78 -11.50 3.46 1.02
N ARG A 79 -12.84 3.50 1.00
CA ARG A 79 -13.70 2.31 0.95
C ARG A 79 -13.98 1.83 -0.48
N GLN A 80 -13.62 2.64 -1.48
CA GLN A 80 -13.92 2.34 -2.89
C GLN A 80 -12.79 1.54 -3.52
N ILE A 81 -13.07 0.27 -3.86
CA ILE A 81 -12.09 -0.62 -4.51
C ILE A 81 -11.50 0.00 -5.78
N SER A 82 -12.33 0.62 -6.62
CA SER A 82 -11.88 1.27 -7.87
C SER A 82 -10.84 2.37 -7.65
N LYS A 83 -10.97 3.13 -6.55
CA LYS A 83 -9.98 4.15 -6.17
C LYS A 83 -8.71 3.49 -5.60
N ALA A 84 -8.87 2.45 -4.77
CA ALA A 84 -7.74 1.75 -4.17
C ALA A 84 -6.86 1.03 -5.19
N MET A 85 -7.43 0.50 -6.28
CA MET A 85 -6.69 -0.11 -7.39
C MET A 85 -5.64 0.82 -8.02
N ARG A 86 -5.73 2.15 -7.79
CA ARG A 86 -4.71 3.10 -8.25
C ARG A 86 -3.37 2.91 -7.55
N LEU A 87 -3.34 2.29 -6.37
CA LEU A 87 -2.12 1.87 -5.68
C LEU A 87 -1.54 0.56 -6.20
N GLY A 88 -2.22 -0.12 -7.13
CA GLY A 88 -1.72 -1.35 -7.72
C GLY A 88 -0.49 -1.12 -8.59
N ILE A 89 0.33 -2.17 -8.68
CA ILE A 89 1.44 -2.29 -9.64
C ILE A 89 0.93 -2.26 -11.09
N HIS A 90 1.82 -1.94 -12.02
CA HIS A 90 1.51 -1.88 -13.45
C HIS A 90 2.58 -2.57 -14.31
N LYS A 91 2.31 -2.69 -15.61
CA LYS A 91 3.31 -3.17 -16.58
C LYS A 91 4.40 -2.12 -16.76
N GLY A 92 5.65 -2.56 -16.89
CA GLY A 92 6.84 -1.71 -17.03
C GLY A 92 7.63 -1.58 -15.73
N GLU A 93 8.37 -0.48 -15.60
CA GLU A 93 9.15 -0.16 -14.39
C GLU A 93 8.23 0.25 -13.24
N ASN A 94 8.43 -0.34 -12.07
CA ASN A 94 7.71 0.01 -10.84
C ASN A 94 8.71 0.27 -9.72
N ASN A 95 8.50 1.36 -8.97
CA ASN A 95 8.90 1.43 -7.58
C ASN A 95 7.87 0.64 -6.78
N ILE A 96 8.28 -0.47 -6.14
CA ILE A 96 7.36 -1.43 -5.52
C ILE A 96 7.58 -1.51 -4.01
N ALA A 97 6.48 -1.65 -3.28
CA ALA A 97 6.45 -2.10 -1.90
C ALA A 97 5.68 -3.43 -1.82
N LEU A 98 6.34 -4.49 -1.37
CA LEU A 98 5.69 -5.74 -0.99
C LEU A 98 5.50 -5.76 0.53
N VAL A 99 4.25 -5.87 0.95
CA VAL A 99 3.86 -5.90 2.36
C VAL A 99 3.45 -7.32 2.71
N ALA A 100 4.19 -7.97 3.60
CA ALA A 100 3.90 -9.31 4.11
C ALA A 100 3.37 -9.26 5.55
N VAL A 101 2.27 -9.96 5.80
CA VAL A 101 1.63 -10.07 7.12
C VAL A 101 1.40 -11.54 7.46
N GLY A 102 1.98 -11.99 8.56
CA GLY A 102 1.88 -13.37 9.03
C GLY A 102 2.98 -13.75 10.01
N GLU A 103 3.18 -15.05 10.24
CA GLU A 103 4.25 -15.58 11.09
C GLU A 103 5.57 -15.70 10.33
N GLU A 104 5.56 -16.24 9.11
CA GLU A 104 6.76 -16.42 8.29
C GLU A 104 6.80 -15.43 7.12
N THR A 105 7.07 -14.15 7.41
CA THR A 105 7.01 -13.05 6.43
C THR A 105 8.26 -12.90 5.54
N ASP A 106 8.98 -13.99 5.28
CA ASP A 106 10.18 -13.95 4.44
C ASP A 106 9.82 -13.71 2.96
N LEU A 107 10.35 -12.63 2.40
CA LEU A 107 10.15 -12.20 1.01
C LEU A 107 11.36 -12.50 0.09
N SER A 108 12.30 -13.33 0.53
CA SER A 108 13.49 -13.71 -0.26
C SER A 108 13.20 -14.32 -1.64
N ALA A 109 12.00 -14.89 -1.81
CA ALA A 109 11.53 -15.45 -3.07
C ALA A 109 11.29 -14.39 -4.18
N PHE A 110 11.30 -13.09 -3.83
CA PHE A 110 11.16 -11.96 -4.76
C PHE A 110 12.53 -11.33 -5.08
N ASN A 111 13.50 -12.15 -5.46
CA ASN A 111 14.87 -11.72 -5.75
C ASN A 111 15.00 -10.90 -7.04
N GLU A 112 13.96 -10.86 -7.87
CA GLU A 112 13.85 -9.95 -9.02
C GLU A 112 13.65 -8.48 -8.62
N ILE A 113 13.24 -8.21 -7.39
CA ILE A 113 13.14 -6.85 -6.85
C ILE A 113 14.54 -6.40 -6.45
N LYS A 114 15.03 -5.33 -7.08
CA LYS A 114 16.30 -4.69 -6.72
C LYS A 114 16.07 -3.79 -5.51
N PRO A 115 16.64 -4.09 -4.33
CA PRO A 115 16.38 -3.30 -3.12
C PRO A 115 16.74 -1.82 -3.29
N GLY A 116 15.89 -0.94 -2.77
CA GLY A 116 16.10 0.50 -2.83
C GLY A 116 15.12 1.26 -1.94
N GLN A 117 15.52 2.41 -1.41
CA GLN A 117 14.66 3.26 -0.58
C GLN A 117 13.67 4.00 -1.47
N VAL A 118 12.50 3.41 -1.70
CA VAL A 118 11.49 3.90 -2.63
C VAL A 118 10.15 4.18 -1.95
N ILE A 119 9.97 3.88 -0.66
CA ILE A 119 8.70 4.10 0.04
C ILE A 119 8.58 5.52 0.61
N GLU A 120 9.68 6.10 1.10
CA GLU A 120 9.65 7.39 1.78
C GLU A 120 9.09 8.50 0.88
N TYR A 121 8.40 9.44 1.51
CA TYR A 121 7.87 10.60 0.79
C TYR A 121 9.02 11.43 0.21
N ASN A 122 8.80 11.95 -1.00
CA ASN A 122 9.62 12.99 -1.60
C ASN A 122 8.76 13.79 -2.58
N GLU A 123 9.24 14.97 -2.97
CA GLU A 123 8.52 15.92 -3.81
C GLU A 123 8.08 15.31 -5.17
N SER A 124 8.87 14.39 -5.75
CA SER A 124 8.51 13.76 -7.03
C SER A 124 7.23 12.93 -6.97
N LYS A 125 6.83 12.48 -5.76
CA LYS A 125 5.60 11.71 -5.53
C LYS A 125 4.38 12.57 -5.24
N ARG A 126 4.57 13.87 -4.97
CA ARG A 126 3.52 14.79 -4.50
C ARG A 126 2.24 14.69 -5.31
N GLU A 127 2.33 14.91 -6.62
CA GLU A 127 1.16 14.93 -7.51
C GLU A 127 0.45 13.57 -7.54
N ALA A 128 1.20 12.47 -7.54
CA ALA A 128 0.64 11.12 -7.52
C ALA A 128 -0.14 10.85 -6.23
N ILE A 129 0.46 11.19 -5.08
CA ILE A 129 -0.15 11.06 -3.75
C ILE A 129 -1.38 11.95 -3.64
N MET A 130 -1.26 13.25 -3.94
CA MET A 130 -2.39 14.18 -3.89
C MET A 130 -3.57 13.66 -4.72
N LYS A 131 -3.30 13.17 -5.93
CA LYS A 131 -4.32 12.61 -6.80
C LYS A 131 -4.95 11.35 -6.20
N VAL A 132 -4.21 10.46 -5.54
CA VAL A 132 -4.75 9.21 -4.94
C VAL A 132 -5.65 9.53 -3.75
N PHE A 133 -5.16 10.39 -2.85
CA PHE A 133 -5.82 10.70 -1.58
C PHE A 133 -6.82 11.86 -1.67
N ASN A 134 -7.00 12.43 -2.87
CA ASN A 134 -7.83 13.61 -3.11
C ASN A 134 -7.46 14.75 -2.16
N ILE A 135 -6.15 14.96 -1.97
CA ILE A 135 -5.62 16.10 -1.23
C ILE A 135 -5.60 17.29 -2.18
N THR A 136 -6.32 18.33 -1.79
CA THR A 136 -6.50 19.56 -2.56
C THR A 136 -5.34 20.52 -2.34
N ARG A 137 -5.21 21.53 -3.20
CA ARG A 137 -4.16 22.54 -3.02
C ARG A 137 -4.44 23.42 -1.81
N GLU A 138 -5.70 23.71 -1.57
CA GLU A 138 -6.20 24.46 -0.42
C GLU A 138 -5.84 23.77 0.90
N GLU A 139 -5.92 22.43 0.95
CA GLU A 139 -5.46 21.66 2.12
C GLU A 139 -3.95 21.79 2.33
N ILE A 140 -3.14 21.73 1.27
CA ILE A 140 -1.69 21.92 1.37
C ILE A 140 -1.34 23.34 1.84
N GLU A 141 -1.99 24.36 1.29
CA GLU A 141 -1.81 25.76 1.69
C GLU A 141 -2.18 25.99 3.16
N ALA A 142 -3.16 25.25 3.69
CA ALA A 142 -3.58 25.36 5.07
C ALA A 142 -2.61 24.72 6.07
N VAL A 143 -1.81 23.73 5.66
CA VAL A 143 -0.97 22.95 6.58
C VAL A 143 0.54 23.07 6.36
N GLU A 144 1.03 23.20 5.13
CA GLU A 144 2.42 23.05 4.63
C GLU A 144 2.68 21.70 3.92
N GLU A 145 3.57 21.72 2.92
CA GLU A 145 3.81 20.58 2.02
C GLU A 145 4.44 19.38 2.75
N GLU A 146 5.24 19.64 3.78
CA GLU A 146 5.88 18.67 4.64
C GLU A 146 4.85 17.77 5.37
N LYS A 147 3.59 18.22 5.47
CA LYS A 147 2.50 17.50 6.15
C LYS A 147 1.65 16.62 5.23
N ILE A 148 2.05 16.42 3.97
CA ILE A 148 1.37 15.48 3.06
C ILE A 148 1.26 14.09 3.69
N SER A 149 2.31 13.61 4.34
CA SER A 149 2.29 12.31 5.02
C SER A 149 1.28 12.27 6.18
N GLU A 150 1.09 13.37 6.90
CA GLU A 150 0.10 13.49 7.97
C GLU A 150 -1.33 13.45 7.42
N LEU A 151 -1.60 14.18 6.32
CA LEU A 151 -2.89 14.13 5.62
C LEU A 151 -3.20 12.73 5.11
N VAL A 152 -2.20 12.00 4.60
CA VAL A 152 -2.34 10.60 4.19
C VAL A 152 -2.73 9.72 5.39
N LEU A 153 -2.04 9.86 6.53
CA LEU A 153 -2.37 9.13 7.76
C LEU A 153 -3.79 9.45 8.25
N GLU A 154 -4.22 10.70 8.13
CA GLU A 154 -5.60 11.10 8.43
C GLU A 154 -6.60 10.36 7.53
N ARG A 155 -6.35 10.27 6.22
CA ARG A 155 -7.22 9.50 5.30
C ARG A 155 -7.29 8.03 5.68
N VAL A 156 -6.18 7.41 6.08
CA VAL A 156 -6.15 6.03 6.59
C VAL A 156 -7.00 5.90 7.86
N ALA A 157 -6.90 6.85 8.79
CA ALA A 157 -7.64 6.83 10.05
C ALA A 157 -9.17 6.90 9.82
N LEU A 158 -9.59 7.71 8.85
CA LEU A 158 -11.00 8.03 8.56
C LEU A 158 -11.74 6.98 7.72
N VAL A 159 -11.07 5.95 7.19
CA VAL A 159 -11.71 4.89 6.36
C VAL A 159 -12.92 4.23 7.04
N ASP A 160 -12.88 4.11 8.37
CA ASP A 160 -13.97 3.51 9.17
C ASP A 160 -15.16 4.45 9.38
N VAL A 161 -14.93 5.75 9.23
CA VAL A 161 -15.90 6.81 9.54
C VAL A 161 -16.65 7.25 8.28
N ILE A 162 -15.99 7.22 7.14
CA ILE A 162 -16.57 7.57 5.84
C ILE A 162 -17.64 6.53 5.48
N LYS A 163 -18.87 6.95 5.17
CA LYS A 163 -19.97 6.07 4.72
C LYS A 163 -20.25 6.28 3.23
#